data_AF-A0A922CKE1-F1
#
_entry.id   AF-A0A922CKE1-F1
#
_cell.length_a   1.000
_cell.length_b   1.000
_cell.length_c   1.000
_cell.angle_alpha   90.00
_cell.angle_beta   90.00
_cell.angle_gamma   90.00
#
_symmetry.space_group_name_H-M   'P 1'
#
loop_
_entity.id
_entity.type
_entity.pdbx_description
1 polymer ?
#
loop_
_entity_poly.entity_id
_entity_poly.type
_entity_poly.pdbx_seq_one_letter_code
_entity_poly.pdbx_strand_id
1 'polypeptide(L)'
;MHLKANQQDEEMKLPSGTILMDEETYQLWLTLKNSARPSTQQIERTARLLQNYLRPKPSMANRYIFRKRKQLHGESIADYLAELERLARRCNFIALEDQLCDQFVYGIKNESTRQCLLAEQNLNYTKAVSMAIALEAEELSDGDDEPPM
;
A
#
# COMPACT_ATOMS: atom_id res chain seq x y z
N MET A 1 -20.88 -2.31 57.72
CA MET A 1 -20.72 -2.79 56.34
C MET A 1 -21.24 -1.69 55.40
N HIS A 2 -20.40 -0.71 55.04
CA HIS A 2 -20.74 0.31 54.05
C HIS A 2 -19.45 0.71 53.34
N LEU A 3 -19.13 0.01 52.24
CA LEU A 3 -18.13 0.46 51.29
C LEU A 3 -18.84 1.44 50.36
N LYS A 4 -18.46 2.71 50.43
CA LYS A 4 -18.90 3.77 49.52
C LYS A 4 -18.44 3.38 48.11
N ALA A 5 -19.39 3.19 47.20
CA ALA A 5 -19.11 3.09 45.77
C ALA A 5 -18.65 4.48 45.31
N ASN A 6 -17.37 4.56 44.92
CA ASN A 6 -16.78 5.75 44.34
C ASN A 6 -17.50 6.05 43.03
N GLN A 7 -18.14 7.22 42.96
CA GLN A 7 -18.51 7.86 41.71
C GLN A 7 -17.20 8.20 40.99
N GLN A 8 -16.85 7.46 39.96
CA GLN A 8 -16.00 7.99 38.92
C GLN A 8 -16.92 8.36 37.77
N ASP A 9 -17.22 9.65 37.67
CA ASP A 9 -17.40 10.30 36.37
C ASP A 9 -16.13 10.06 35.57
N GLU A 10 -16.02 8.88 34.94
CA GLU A 10 -15.17 8.72 33.78
C GLU A 10 -15.87 9.46 32.65
N GLU A 11 -15.65 10.77 32.63
CA GLU A 11 -15.74 11.58 31.44
C GLU A 11 -14.98 10.82 30.35
N MET A 12 -15.73 10.09 29.51
CA MET A 12 -15.20 9.15 28.55
C MET A 12 -14.43 9.95 27.50
N LYS A 13 -13.15 10.23 27.79
CA LYS A 13 -12.19 10.70 26.80
C LYS A 13 -12.04 9.57 25.80
N LEU A 14 -12.95 9.59 24.83
CA LEU A 14 -12.89 8.73 23.67
C LEU A 14 -11.47 8.85 23.11
N PRO A 15 -10.70 7.74 23.06
CA PRO A 15 -9.37 7.75 22.47
C PRO A 15 -9.47 8.38 21.08
N SER A 16 -8.48 9.16 20.64
CA SER A 16 -8.49 9.83 19.33
C SER A 16 -8.79 8.92 18.12
N GLY A 17 -8.75 7.59 18.29
CA GLY A 17 -9.21 6.61 17.30
C GLY A 17 -10.73 6.43 17.17
N THR A 18 -11.56 6.86 18.14
CA THR A 18 -13.01 6.69 18.05
C THR A 18 -13.68 7.70 17.12
N ILE A 19 -13.13 8.91 17.02
CA ILE A 19 -13.63 9.97 16.11
C ILE A 19 -13.59 9.51 14.65
N LEU A 20 -12.71 8.54 14.37
CA LEU A 20 -12.50 8.08 13.02
C LEU A 20 -13.53 7.00 12.62
N MET A 21 -14.16 6.27 13.55
CA MET A 21 -15.13 5.20 13.24
C MET A 21 -16.49 5.79 12.84
N ASP A 22 -17.17 5.18 11.87
CA ASP A 22 -18.56 5.53 11.62
C ASP A 22 -19.46 5.09 12.80
N GLU A 23 -20.60 5.77 12.94
CA GLU A 23 -21.54 5.57 14.05
C GLU A 23 -21.98 4.11 14.16
N GLU A 24 -22.19 3.44 13.01
CA GLU A 24 -22.61 2.03 12.96
C GLU A 24 -21.53 1.09 13.52
N THR A 25 -20.27 1.30 13.14
CA THR A 25 -19.11 0.53 13.63
C THR A 25 -18.91 0.75 15.12
N TYR A 26 -19.05 2.00 15.61
CA TYR A 26 -18.90 2.33 17.02
C TYR A 26 -19.99 1.69 17.89
N GLN A 27 -21.26 1.82 17.49
CA GLN A 27 -22.39 1.24 18.23
C GLN A 27 -22.32 -0.29 18.31
N LEU A 28 -21.87 -0.94 17.22
CA LEU A 28 -21.72 -2.38 17.21
C LEU A 28 -20.53 -2.85 18.07
N TRP A 29 -19.41 -2.11 18.07
CA TRP A 29 -18.28 -2.36 18.96
C TRP A 29 -18.68 -2.22 20.43
N LEU A 30 -19.46 -1.18 20.79
CA LEU A 30 -20.00 -1.02 22.14
C LEU A 30 -20.93 -2.18 22.52
N THR A 31 -21.80 -2.61 21.60
CA THR A 31 -22.71 -3.75 21.81
C THR A 31 -21.93 -5.04 22.06
N LEU A 32 -20.84 -5.29 21.33
CA LEU A 32 -19.96 -6.42 21.58
C LEU A 32 -19.24 -6.31 22.93
N LYS A 33 -18.64 -5.15 23.24
CA LYS A 33 -17.88 -4.92 24.47
C LYS A 33 -18.74 -5.13 25.72
N ASN A 34 -20.00 -4.74 25.64
CA ASN A 34 -20.93 -4.79 26.78
C ASN A 34 -21.75 -6.10 26.83
N SER A 35 -21.59 -6.99 25.84
CA SER A 35 -22.25 -8.30 25.85
C SER A 35 -21.37 -9.34 26.54
N ALA A 36 -21.89 -9.96 27.60
CA ALA A 36 -21.21 -11.05 28.30
C ALA A 36 -21.03 -12.31 27.42
N ARG A 37 -21.87 -12.48 26.39
CA ARG A 37 -21.82 -13.58 25.41
C ARG A 37 -22.31 -13.08 24.04
N PRO A 38 -21.47 -12.43 23.24
CA PRO A 38 -21.86 -12.02 21.90
C PRO A 38 -22.14 -13.24 21.03
N SER A 39 -23.19 -13.16 20.20
CA SER A 39 -23.48 -14.23 19.24
C SER A 39 -22.44 -14.23 18.11
N THR A 40 -22.22 -15.40 17.49
CA THR A 40 -21.33 -15.53 16.32
C THR A 40 -21.66 -14.52 15.23
N GLN A 41 -22.95 -14.27 14.98
CA GLN A 41 -23.41 -13.29 14.00
C GLN A 41 -22.99 -11.85 14.36
N GLN A 42 -23.02 -11.47 15.64
CA GLN A 42 -22.57 -10.14 16.07
C GLN A 42 -21.06 -9.98 15.93
N ILE A 43 -20.29 -11.03 16.26
CA ILE A 43 -18.84 -11.05 16.08
C ILE A 43 -18.48 -10.89 14.60
N GLU A 44 -19.10 -11.69 13.73
CA GLU A 44 -18.86 -11.64 12.28
C GLU A 44 -19.22 -10.29 11.66
N ARG A 45 -20.37 -9.71 12.06
CA ARG A 45 -20.78 -8.37 11.59
C ARG A 45 -19.78 -7.30 12.00
N THR A 46 -19.32 -7.32 13.25
CA THR A 46 -18.37 -6.32 13.74
C THR A 46 -17.00 -6.50 13.11
N ALA A 47 -16.55 -7.73 12.93
CA ALA A 47 -15.30 -8.01 12.22
C ALA A 47 -15.35 -7.50 10.78
N ARG A 48 -16.49 -7.65 10.08
CA ARG A 48 -16.66 -7.12 8.72
C ARG A 48 -16.68 -5.58 8.68
N LEU A 49 -17.41 -4.93 9.59
CA LEU A 49 -17.44 -3.47 9.68
C LEU A 49 -16.05 -2.91 10.00
N LEU A 50 -15.37 -3.47 11.00
CA LEU A 50 -14.00 -3.12 11.32
C LEU A 50 -13.04 -3.39 10.15
N GLN A 51 -13.20 -4.48 9.40
CA GLN A 51 -12.41 -4.72 8.20
C GLN A 51 -12.67 -3.67 7.12
N ASN A 52 -13.92 -3.29 6.87
CA ASN A 52 -14.27 -2.25 5.89
C ASN A 52 -13.79 -0.87 6.31
N TYR A 53 -13.75 -0.64 7.62
CA TYR A 53 -13.30 0.59 8.24
C TYR A 53 -11.76 0.72 8.22
N LEU A 54 -11.07 -0.34 8.62
CA LEU A 54 -9.60 -0.42 8.68
C LEU A 54 -8.97 -0.65 7.30
N ARG A 55 -9.74 -1.13 6.31
CA ARG A 55 -9.33 -1.12 4.90
C ARG A 55 -9.70 0.23 4.32
N PRO A 56 -8.76 1.18 4.17
CA PRO A 56 -9.07 2.42 3.48
C PRO A 56 -9.62 2.08 2.10
N LYS A 57 -10.84 2.56 1.82
CA LYS A 57 -11.45 2.43 0.49
C LYS A 57 -10.40 2.86 -0.53
N PRO A 58 -10.21 2.12 -1.64
CA PRO A 58 -9.26 2.48 -2.67
C PRO A 58 -9.57 3.91 -3.10
N SER A 59 -8.67 4.83 -2.78
CA SER A 59 -8.91 6.25 -2.95
C SER A 59 -8.10 6.77 -4.12
N MET A 60 -8.59 7.86 -4.71
CA MET A 60 -7.79 8.63 -5.67
C MET A 60 -6.45 9.07 -5.05
N ALA A 61 -6.38 9.23 -3.72
CA ALA A 61 -5.13 9.52 -3.03
C ALA A 61 -4.11 8.36 -3.14
N ASN A 62 -4.52 7.10 -2.99
CA ASN A 62 -3.62 5.95 -3.16
C ASN A 62 -3.09 5.88 -4.60
N ARG A 63 -3.97 6.07 -5.59
CA ARG A 63 -3.59 6.11 -7.01
C ARG A 63 -2.65 7.28 -7.29
N TYR A 64 -2.91 8.45 -6.71
CA TYR A 64 -2.03 9.61 -6.83
C TYR A 64 -0.62 9.32 -6.27
N ILE A 65 -0.53 8.69 -5.09
CA ILE A 65 0.77 8.30 -4.49
C ILE A 65 1.50 7.32 -5.40
N PHE A 66 0.80 6.29 -5.91
CA PHE A 66 1.35 5.34 -6.88
C PHE A 66 1.86 6.04 -8.14
N ARG A 67 1.07 6.96 -8.73
CA ARG A 67 1.45 7.69 -9.94
C ARG A 67 2.60 8.68 -9.75
N LYS A 68 2.75 9.22 -8.54
CA LYS A 68 3.87 10.10 -8.17
C LYS A 68 5.18 9.34 -7.96
N ARG A 69 5.13 8.04 -7.69
CA ARG A 69 6.31 7.23 -7.39
C ARG A 69 7.21 7.13 -8.64
N LYS A 70 8.48 7.51 -8.45
CA LYS A 70 9.58 7.48 -9.42
C LYS A 70 10.80 6.83 -8.78
N GLN A 71 11.59 6.06 -9.52
CA GLN A 71 12.82 5.44 -9.03
C GLN A 71 13.73 6.50 -8.40
N LEU A 72 14.18 6.25 -7.18
CA LEU A 72 15.05 7.16 -6.43
C LEU A 72 16.48 7.11 -6.98
N HIS A 73 17.33 8.07 -6.58
CA HIS A 73 18.74 8.00 -6.92
C HIS A 73 19.41 6.84 -6.17
N GLY A 74 20.15 5.99 -6.90
CA GLY A 74 20.84 4.84 -6.32
C GLY A 74 19.91 3.70 -5.89
N GLU A 75 18.61 3.79 -6.19
CA GLU A 75 17.66 2.70 -5.94
C GLU A 75 17.72 1.68 -7.08
N SER A 76 17.85 0.40 -6.72
CA SER A 76 17.85 -0.69 -7.69
C SER A 76 16.49 -0.85 -8.38
N ILE A 77 16.47 -1.47 -9.56
CA ILE A 77 15.23 -1.82 -10.25
C ILE A 77 14.37 -2.73 -9.36
N ALA A 78 14.97 -3.70 -8.67
CA ALA A 78 14.27 -4.61 -7.78
C ALA A 78 13.56 -3.89 -6.62
N ASP A 79 14.24 -2.96 -5.95
CA ASP A 79 13.66 -2.18 -4.84
C ASP A 79 12.54 -1.25 -5.34
N TYR A 80 12.73 -0.63 -6.50
CA TYR A 80 11.72 0.20 -7.12
C TYR A 80 10.43 -0.58 -7.43
N LEU A 81 10.57 -1.79 -8.00
CA LEU A 81 9.45 -2.69 -8.30
C LEU A 81 8.71 -3.13 -7.05
N ALA A 82 9.44 -3.58 -6.01
CA ALA A 82 8.85 -4.00 -4.75
C ALA A 82 7.98 -2.90 -4.13
N GLU A 83 8.44 -1.65 -4.19
CA GLU A 83 7.69 -0.50 -3.68
C GLU A 83 6.49 -0.13 -4.57
N LEU A 84 6.62 -0.20 -5.89
CA LEU A 84 5.48 0.00 -6.81
C LEU A 84 4.37 -1.02 -6.56
N GLU A 85 4.72 -2.30 -6.44
CA GLU A 85 3.76 -3.38 -6.16
C GLU A 85 3.09 -3.18 -4.81
N ARG A 86 3.86 -2.79 -3.78
CA ARG A 86 3.34 -2.48 -2.44
C ARG A 86 2.29 -1.37 -2.49
N LEU A 87 2.54 -0.30 -3.25
CA LEU A 87 1.61 0.81 -3.43
C LEU A 87 0.37 0.41 -4.24
N ALA A 88 0.55 -0.39 -5.29
CA ALA A 88 -0.53 -0.82 -6.19
C ALA A 88 -1.61 -1.65 -5.46
N ARG A 89 -1.24 -2.43 -4.43
CA ARG A 89 -2.19 -3.22 -3.59
C ARG A 89 -3.31 -2.37 -2.98
N ARG A 90 -3.09 -1.07 -2.78
CA ARG A 90 -4.07 -0.14 -2.17
C ARG A 90 -4.89 0.63 -3.22
N CYS A 91 -4.63 0.42 -4.51
CA CYS A 91 -5.21 1.18 -5.61
C CYS A 91 -6.44 0.53 -6.24
N ASN A 92 -6.66 -0.77 -5.99
CA ASN A 92 -7.74 -1.59 -6.57
C ASN A 92 -7.87 -1.37 -8.08
N PHE A 93 -6.76 -1.59 -8.79
CA PHE A 93 -6.72 -1.52 -10.24
C PHE A 93 -7.43 -2.74 -10.84
N ILE A 94 -8.17 -2.53 -11.93
CA ILE A 94 -8.83 -3.62 -12.67
C ILE A 94 -7.78 -4.39 -13.48
N ALA A 95 -6.93 -3.66 -14.21
CA ALA A 95 -5.81 -4.23 -14.98
C ALA A 95 -4.48 -3.93 -14.26
N LEU A 96 -4.19 -4.68 -13.18
CA LEU A 96 -3.04 -4.39 -12.32
C LEU A 96 -1.70 -4.38 -13.09
N GLU A 97 -1.47 -5.37 -13.95
CA GLU A 97 -0.22 -5.51 -14.70
C GLU A 97 -0.01 -4.34 -15.67
N ASP A 98 -1.06 -3.91 -16.38
CA ASP A 98 -0.97 -2.74 -17.27
C ASP A 98 -0.62 -1.48 -16.48
N GLN A 99 -1.26 -1.27 -15.32
CA GLN A 99 -0.98 -0.10 -14.47
C GLN A 99 0.44 -0.12 -13.91
N LEU A 100 0.96 -1.30 -13.57
CA LEU A 100 2.35 -1.50 -13.13
C LEU A 100 3.32 -1.25 -14.29
N CYS A 101 3.06 -1.80 -15.47
CA CYS A 101 3.89 -1.60 -16.67
C CYS A 101 4.01 -0.11 -17.01
N ASP A 102 2.89 0.59 -17.14
CA ASP A 102 2.85 2.02 -17.44
C ASP A 102 3.65 2.83 -16.42
N GLN A 103 3.44 2.55 -15.13
CA GLN A 103 4.09 3.30 -14.06
C GLN A 103 5.59 2.98 -13.96
N PHE A 104 5.95 1.73 -14.17
CA PHE A 104 7.34 1.28 -14.17
C PHE A 104 8.13 1.99 -15.26
N VAL A 105 7.68 1.92 -16.51
CA VAL A 105 8.31 2.59 -17.66
C VAL A 105 8.35 4.10 -17.45
N TYR A 106 7.25 4.71 -17.01
CA TYR A 106 7.19 6.14 -16.74
C TYR A 106 8.21 6.54 -15.66
N GLY A 107 8.34 5.74 -14.60
CA GLY A 107 9.08 6.12 -13.39
C GLY A 107 10.51 5.62 -13.27
N ILE A 108 11.00 4.79 -14.20
CA ILE A 108 12.41 4.47 -14.32
C ILE A 108 13.25 5.76 -14.43
N LYS A 109 14.39 5.75 -13.75
CA LYS A 109 15.32 6.88 -13.71
C LYS A 109 16.29 6.88 -14.89
N ASN A 110 16.83 5.71 -15.25
CA ASN A 110 17.76 5.58 -16.36
C ASN A 110 17.05 5.85 -17.70
N GLU A 111 17.51 6.88 -18.42
CA GLU A 111 16.88 7.31 -19.68
C GLU A 111 17.11 6.28 -20.80
N SER A 112 18.30 5.70 -20.88
CA SER A 112 18.62 4.65 -21.87
C SER A 112 17.73 3.42 -21.68
N THR A 113 17.60 2.93 -20.44
CA THR A 113 16.68 1.84 -20.11
C THR A 113 15.24 2.18 -20.52
N ARG A 114 14.76 3.38 -20.17
CA ARG A 114 13.42 3.82 -20.56
C ARG A 114 13.22 3.85 -22.08
N GLN A 115 14.20 4.33 -22.84
CA GLN A 115 14.13 4.36 -24.30
C GLN A 115 14.08 2.96 -24.91
N CYS A 116 14.91 2.03 -24.41
CA CYS A 116 14.87 0.63 -24.82
C CYS A 116 13.49 -0.01 -24.56
N LEU A 117 12.89 0.25 -23.40
CA LEU A 117 11.55 -0.23 -23.07
C LEU A 117 10.48 0.36 -23.99
N LEU A 118 10.52 1.66 -24.28
CA LEU A 118 9.56 2.34 -25.15
C LEU A 118 9.63 1.89 -26.62
N ALA A 119 10.79 1.40 -27.07
CA ALA A 119 10.98 0.86 -28.41
C ALA A 119 10.42 -0.55 -28.60
N GLU A 120 10.10 -1.25 -27.51
CA GLU A 120 9.66 -2.64 -27.54
C GLU A 120 8.21 -2.78 -28.00
N GLN A 121 7.96 -3.74 -28.91
CA GLN A 121 6.60 -4.04 -29.37
C GLN A 121 5.90 -4.96 -28.38
N ASN A 122 4.62 -4.67 -28.11
CA ASN A 122 3.78 -5.44 -27.20
C ASN A 122 4.40 -5.58 -25.80
N LEU A 123 4.97 -4.48 -25.29
CA LEU A 123 5.54 -4.45 -23.95
C LEU A 123 4.46 -4.74 -22.90
N ASN A 124 4.72 -5.73 -22.06
CA ASN A 124 3.93 -6.04 -20.86
C ASN A 124 4.81 -5.97 -19.62
N TYR A 125 4.19 -6.02 -18.43
CA TYR A 125 4.91 -5.84 -17.17
C TYR A 125 6.09 -6.81 -17.00
N THR A 126 5.86 -8.10 -17.20
CA THR A 126 6.89 -9.14 -17.08
C THR A 126 8.07 -8.89 -18.02
N LYS A 127 7.78 -8.55 -19.28
CA LYS A 127 8.82 -8.25 -20.28
C LYS A 127 9.60 -6.99 -19.89
N ALA A 128 8.90 -5.92 -19.49
CA ALA A 128 9.54 -4.68 -19.07
C ALA A 128 10.49 -4.88 -17.89
N VAL A 129 10.07 -5.65 -16.88
CA VAL A 129 10.90 -5.98 -15.72
C VAL A 129 12.14 -6.75 -16.14
N SER A 130 11.98 -7.81 -16.95
CA SER A 130 13.11 -8.64 -17.40
C SER A 130 14.16 -7.84 -18.18
N MET A 131 13.72 -6.95 -19.08
CA MET A 131 14.62 -6.09 -19.86
C MET A 131 15.35 -5.09 -18.97
N ALA A 132 14.64 -4.44 -18.04
CA ALA A 132 15.25 -3.45 -17.16
C ALA A 132 16.31 -4.06 -16.23
N ILE A 133 16.07 -5.28 -15.71
CA ILE A 133 17.05 -6.00 -14.88
C ILE A 133 18.30 -6.38 -15.69
N ALA A 134 18.12 -6.85 -16.93
CA ALA A 134 19.26 -7.17 -17.79
C ALA A 134 20.13 -5.94 -18.07
N LEU A 135 19.50 -4.80 -18.39
CA LEU A 135 20.19 -3.54 -18.65
C LEU A 135 20.88 -2.98 -17.39
N GLU A 136 20.26 -3.10 -16.21
CA GLU A 136 20.89 -2.70 -14.94
C GLU A 136 22.15 -3.54 -14.64
N ALA A 137 22.14 -4.84 -14.96
CA ALA A 137 23.29 -5.70 -14.77
C ALA A 137 24.45 -5.37 -15.73
N GLU A 138 24.14 -5.02 -16.99
CA GLU A 138 25.14 -4.57 -17.98
C GLU A 138 25.81 -3.25 -17.54
N GLU A 139 25.04 -2.29 -17.04
CA GLU A 139 25.56 -1.01 -16.53
C GLU A 139 26.48 -1.19 -15.32
N LEU A 140 26.23 -2.19 -14.48
CA LEU A 140 27.10 -2.52 -13.35
C LEU A 140 28.41 -3.17 -13.79
N SER A 141 28.41 -3.96 -14.88
CA SER A 141 29.62 -4.60 -15.39
C SER A 141 30.53 -3.64 -16.17
N ASP A 142 29.96 -2.66 -16.88
CA ASP A 142 30.73 -1.71 -17.69
C ASP A 142 31.52 -0.68 -16.84
N GLY A 143 31.18 -0.55 -15.55
CA GLY A 143 31.83 0.39 -14.61
C GLY A 143 33.18 -0.05 -14.05
N ASP A 144 33.59 -1.31 -14.26
CA ASP A 144 34.83 -1.88 -13.71
C ASP A 144 36.02 -1.88 -14.69
N ASP A 145 35.85 -1.36 -15.91
CA ASP A 145 36.85 -1.35 -16.99
C ASP A 145 37.60 0.01 -17.13
N GLU A 146 37.94 0.69 -16.03
CA GLU A 146 38.86 1.84 -16.09
C GLU A 146 40.32 1.34 -16.08
N PRO A 147 41.10 1.50 -17.17
CA PRO A 147 42.48 1.06 -17.19
C PRO A 147 43.31 1.91 -16.23
N PRO A 148 44.19 1.32 -15.40
CA PRO A 148 45.04 2.09 -14.51
C PRO A 148 45.94 3.03 -15.33
N MET A 149 45.87 4.33 -14.99
CA MET A 149 46.80 5.36 -15.51
C MET A 149 48.26 5.01 -15.26
#